data_AF-A0A392T7X7-F1
#
_entry.id   AF-A0A392T7X7-F1
#
_cell.length_a   1.000
_cell.length_b   1.000
_cell.length_c   1.000
_cell.angle_alpha   90.00
_cell.angle_beta   90.00
_cell.angle_gamma   90.00
#
_symmetry.space_group_name_H-M   'P 1'
#
loop_
_entity.id
_entity.type
_entity.pdbx_description
1 polymer ?
#
loop_
_entity_poly.entity_id
_entity_poly.type
_entity_poly.pdbx_seq_one_letter_code
_entity_poly.pdbx_strand_id
1 'polypeptide(L)'
;MGITNMPNTLSAAKKNEMNDKALSVIILCLADNVLREVAKERTAAAMWTKFDALYMTKSLAHKQCLKQQLYFYRMAENKSVVEQLAEFNK
;
A
#
# COMPACT_ATOMS: atom_id res chain seq x y z
N MET A 1 8.22 5.03 -6.42
CA MET A 1 7.71 6.27 -7.07
C MET A 1 7.85 7.41 -6.06
N GLY A 2 8.45 8.55 -6.41
CA GLY A 2 8.49 9.68 -5.44
C GLY A 2 9.34 10.88 -5.87
N ILE A 3 10.43 10.65 -6.60
CA ILE A 3 11.27 11.73 -7.16
C ILE A 3 11.23 11.80 -8.69
N THR A 4 10.80 10.72 -9.35
CA THR A 4 10.82 10.56 -10.80
C THR A 4 9.64 11.23 -11.53
N ASN A 5 8.59 11.64 -10.81
CA ASN A 5 7.36 12.21 -11.39
C ASN A 5 7.10 13.67 -10.99
N MET A 6 8.07 14.35 -10.35
CA MET A 6 7.93 15.78 -10.05
C MET A 6 8.27 16.63 -11.28
N PRO A 7 7.55 17.75 -11.53
CA PRO A 7 7.84 18.65 -12.64
C PRO A 7 9.33 19.03 -12.68
N ASN A 8 9.94 18.94 -13.86
CA ASN A 8 11.34 19.30 -14.09
C ASN A 8 11.64 20.80 -13.85
N THR A 9 10.62 21.60 -13.54
CA THR A 9 10.70 23.03 -13.24
C THR A 9 11.15 23.34 -11.80
N LEU A 10 11.23 22.33 -10.92
CA LEU A 10 11.58 22.51 -9.51
C LEU A 10 13.06 22.21 -9.22
N SER A 11 13.73 23.14 -8.54
CA SER A 11 15.10 22.98 -8.00
C SER A 11 15.18 21.81 -7.01
N ALA A 12 16.34 21.15 -6.97
CA ALA A 12 16.62 20.04 -6.05
C ALA A 12 16.35 20.40 -4.58
N ALA A 13 16.65 21.64 -4.17
CA ALA A 13 16.38 22.12 -2.81
C ALA A 13 14.89 22.12 -2.47
N LYS A 14 14.04 22.55 -3.41
CA LYS A 14 12.58 22.58 -3.22
C LYS A 14 11.99 21.18 -3.22
N LYS A 15 12.56 20.25 -4.00
CA LYS A 15 12.16 18.83 -3.98
C LYS A 15 12.48 18.17 -2.63
N ASN A 16 13.64 18.47 -2.04
CA ASN A 16 14.01 17.98 -0.71
C ASN A 16 13.10 18.57 0.39
N GLU A 17 12.85 19.88 0.36
CA GLU A 17 11.93 20.53 1.31
C GLU A 17 10.53 19.89 1.28
N MET A 18 10.01 19.59 0.08
CA MET A 18 8.73 18.91 -0.07
C MET A 18 8.75 17.48 0.48
N ASN A 19 9.84 16.74 0.27
CA ASN A 19 10.02 15.40 0.82
C ASN A 19 10.08 15.42 2.36
N ASP A 20 10.75 16.40 2.96
CA ASP A 20 10.88 16.52 4.42
C ASP A 20 9.55 16.91 5.07
N LYS A 21 8.78 17.79 4.42
CA LYS A 21 7.40 18.11 4.83
C LYS A 21 6.50 16.88 4.75
N ALA A 22 6.57 16.13 3.65
CA ALA A 22 5.78 14.90 3.49
C ALA A 22 6.15 13.85 4.55
N LEU A 23 7.43 13.66 4.84
CA LEU A 23 7.89 12.78 5.92
C LEU A 23 7.34 13.19 7.28
N SER A 24 7.42 14.48 7.62
CA SER A 24 6.92 15.00 8.90
C SER A 24 5.43 14.75 9.07
N VAL A 25 4.63 14.97 8.01
CA VAL A 25 3.19 14.72 8.03
C VAL A 25 2.91 13.22 8.18
N ILE A 26 3.61 12.36 7.43
CA ILE A 26 3.43 10.92 7.54
C ILE A 26 3.74 10.46 8.97
N ILE A 27 4.87 10.88 9.55
CA ILE A 27 5.29 10.54 10.92
C ILE A 27 4.24 10.99 11.95
N LEU A 28 3.68 12.18 11.81
CA LEU A 28 2.66 12.72 12.72
C LEU A 28 1.37 11.89 12.74
N CYS A 29 1.06 11.22 11.63
CA CYS A 29 -0.15 10.41 11.49
C CYS A 29 0.00 8.95 11.97
N LEU A 30 1.17 8.55 12.48
CA LEU A 30 1.47 7.16 12.83
C LEU A 30 1.48 6.93 14.34
N ALA A 31 1.06 5.73 14.74
CA ALA A 31 1.20 5.26 16.10
C ALA A 31 2.63 4.75 16.38
N ASP A 32 3.05 4.76 17.65
CA ASP A 32 4.42 4.44 18.08
C ASP A 32 4.93 3.05 17.63
N ASN A 33 4.02 2.08 17.55
CA ASN A 33 4.33 0.74 17.05
C ASN A 33 4.72 0.77 15.56
N VAL A 34 4.03 1.58 14.76
CA VAL A 34 4.30 1.71 13.32
C VAL A 34 5.53 2.60 13.06
N LEU A 35 5.74 3.62 13.89
CA LEU A 35 6.92 4.48 13.82
C LEU A 35 8.22 3.70 13.98
N ARG A 36 8.26 2.72 14.89
CA ARG A 36 9.42 1.84 15.09
C ARG A 36 9.78 1.05 13.83
N GLU A 37 8.77 0.61 13.08
CA GLU A 37 8.95 -0.14 11.84
C GLU A 37 9.51 0.75 10.73
N VAL A 38 9.07 2.01 10.63
CA VAL A 38 9.51 2.94 9.56
C VAL A 38 10.65 3.88 9.92
N ALA A 39 11.17 3.83 11.15
CA ALA A 39 12.22 4.72 11.66
C ALA A 39 13.54 4.71 10.85
N LYS A 40 13.79 3.66 10.05
CA LYS A 40 14.98 3.55 9.20
C LYS A 40 14.84 4.28 7.85
N GLU A 41 13.63 4.68 7.47
CA GLU A 41 13.35 5.28 6.17
C GLU A 41 13.52 6.80 6.19
N ARG A 42 14.36 7.32 5.28
CA ARG A 42 14.73 8.75 5.21
C ARG A 42 14.04 9.52 4.07
N THR A 43 13.15 8.88 3.33
CA THR A 43 12.40 9.52 2.23
C THR A 43 10.94 9.12 2.31
N ALA A 44 10.03 10.03 1.96
CA ALA A 44 8.60 9.75 1.98
C ALA A 44 8.27 8.58 1.04
N ALA A 45 8.98 8.48 -0.09
CA ALA A 45 8.86 7.38 -1.04
C ALA A 45 9.27 6.02 -0.45
N ALA A 46 10.38 5.97 0.28
CA ALA A 46 10.83 4.74 0.93
C ALA A 46 9.89 4.33 2.06
N MET A 47 9.39 5.29 2.84
CA MET A 47 8.40 5.07 3.88
C MET A 47 7.10 4.47 3.32
N TRP A 48 6.57 5.03 2.22
CA TRP A 48 5.42 4.46 1.51
C TRP A 48 5.68 3.05 0.95
N THR A 49 6.85 2.82 0.37
CA THR A 49 7.23 1.49 -0.15
C THR A 49 7.29 0.46 0.99
N LYS A 50 7.75 0.87 2.16
CA LYS A 50 7.78 0.03 3.34
C LYS A 50 6.40 -0.26 3.90
N PHE A 51 5.50 0.72 3.88
CA PHE A 51 4.10 0.46 4.22
C PHE A 51 3.45 -0.52 3.26
N ASP A 52 3.72 -0.40 1.97
CA ASP A 52 3.26 -1.35 0.97
C ASP A 52 3.82 -2.77 1.26
N ALA A 53 5.09 -2.88 1.63
CA ALA A 53 5.67 -4.15 2.02
C ALA A 53 5.11 -4.74 3.34
N LEU A 54 4.85 -3.90 4.35
CA LEU A 54 4.38 -4.33 5.67
C LEU A 54 2.88 -4.67 5.68
N TYR A 55 2.08 -3.90 4.96
CA TYR A 55 0.61 -3.94 5.05
C TYR A 55 -0.07 -4.38 3.75
N MET A 56 0.59 -4.25 2.60
CA MET A 56 0.05 -4.65 1.29
C MET A 56 0.76 -5.86 0.70
N THR A 57 1.61 -6.55 1.47
CA THR A 57 2.01 -7.91 1.13
C THR A 57 0.78 -8.83 1.18
N LYS A 58 0.03 -8.83 0.07
CA LYS A 58 -0.65 -10.02 -0.42
C LYS A 58 0.44 -11.06 -0.62
N SER A 59 0.80 -11.73 0.47
CA SER A 59 1.87 -12.73 0.51
C SER A 59 1.63 -13.73 -0.63
N LEU A 60 2.68 -14.35 -1.14
CA LEU A 60 2.50 -15.41 -2.15
C LEU A 60 1.49 -16.45 -1.65
N ALA A 61 1.52 -16.77 -0.35
CA ALA A 61 0.53 -17.61 0.32
C ALA A 61 -0.88 -17.03 0.29
N HIS A 62 -1.07 -15.72 0.52
CA HIS A 62 -2.38 -15.07 0.38
C HIS A 62 -2.88 -15.08 -1.08
N LYS A 63 -2.01 -14.82 -2.06
CA LYS A 63 -2.36 -14.95 -3.49
C LYS A 63 -2.71 -16.39 -3.85
N GLN A 64 -1.98 -17.36 -3.32
CA GLN A 64 -2.23 -18.79 -3.56
C GLN A 64 -3.51 -19.26 -2.86
N CYS A 65 -3.78 -18.76 -1.66
CA CYS A 65 -5.04 -18.95 -0.94
C CYS A 65 -6.22 -18.39 -1.75
N LEU A 66 -6.13 -17.16 -2.27
CA LEU A 66 -7.17 -16.59 -3.13
C LEU A 66 -7.38 -17.41 -4.42
N LYS A 67 -6.30 -17.91 -5.04
CA LYS A 67 -6.41 -18.82 -6.20
C LYS A 67 -7.11 -20.14 -5.84
N GLN A 68 -6.75 -20.74 -4.70
CA GLN A 68 -7.40 -21.96 -4.21
C GLN A 68 -8.88 -21.70 -3.90
N GLN A 69 -9.20 -20.61 -3.19
CA GLN A 69 -10.57 -20.21 -2.90
C GLN A 69 -11.37 -20.02 -4.19
N LEU A 70 -10.82 -19.36 -5.20
CA LEU A 70 -11.47 -19.20 -6.50
C LEU A 70 -11.71 -20.56 -7.20
N TYR A 71 -10.75 -21.47 -7.15
CA TYR A 71 -10.89 -22.81 -7.74
C TYR A 71 -11.97 -23.66 -7.06
N PHE A 72 -12.11 -23.53 -5.73
CA PHE A 72 -13.13 -24.24 -4.97
C PHE A 72 -14.48 -23.49 -4.91
N TYR A 73 -14.51 -22.22 -5.30
CA TYR A 73 -15.72 -21.41 -5.28
C TYR A 73 -16.68 -21.86 -6.38
N ARG A 74 -17.85 -22.36 -5.96
CA ARG A 74 -18.95 -22.69 -6.86
C ARG A 74 -19.99 -21.59 -6.83
N MET A 75 -20.22 -20.98 -8.00
CA MET A 75 -21.35 -20.08 -8.18
C MET A 75 -22.65 -20.87 -8.06
N ALA A 76 -23.54 -20.39 -7.20
CA ALA A 76 -24.91 -20.84 -7.10
C ALA A 76 -25.77 -20.16 -8.18
N GLU A 77 -26.57 -20.93 -8.93
CA GLU A 77 -27.44 -20.42 -10.01
C GLU A 77 -28.54 -19.46 -9.53
N ASN A 78 -28.82 -19.45 -8.23
CA ASN A 78 -29.86 -18.65 -7.60
C ASN A 78 -29.40 -17.28 -7.09
N LYS A 79 -28.12 -16.93 -7.27
CA LYS A 79 -27.56 -15.64 -6.84
C LYS A 79 -27.03 -14.88 -8.06
N SER A 80 -27.15 -13.55 -8.04
CA SER A 80 -26.56 -12.74 -9.11
C SER A 80 -25.03 -12.74 -9.01
N VAL A 81 -24.36 -12.57 -10.16
CA VAL A 81 -22.89 -12.50 -10.23
C VAL A 81 -22.32 -11.41 -9.32
N VAL A 82 -23.05 -10.31 -9.15
CA VAL A 82 -22.65 -9.17 -8.32
C VAL A 82 -22.68 -9.54 -6.83
N GLU A 83 -23.72 -10.22 -6.36
CA GLU A 83 -23.81 -10.69 -4.96
C GLU A 83 -22.75 -11.73 -4.65
N GLN A 84 -22.47 -12.62 -5.61
CA GLN A 84 -21.43 -13.65 -5.47
C GLN A 84 -20.03 -13.05 -5.45
N LEU A 85 -19.80 -11.98 -6.19
CA LEU A 85 -18.54 -11.24 -6.16
C LEU A 85 -18.36 -10.48 -4.84
N ALA A 86 -19.45 -9.94 -4.28
CA ALA A 86 -19.41 -9.30 -2.97
C ALA A 86 -19.13 -10.31 -1.85
N GLU A 87 -19.69 -11.52 -1.93
CA GLU A 87 -19.45 -12.60 -0.97
C GLU A 87 -18.01 -13.14 -1.03
N PHE A 88 -17.42 -13.23 -2.22
CA PHE A 88 -16.03 -13.65 -2.41
C PHE A 88 -15.00 -12.61 -1.94
N ASN A 89 -15.31 -11.31 -2.02
CA ASN A 89 -14.38 -10.22 -1.64
C ASN A 89 -14.52 -9.75 -0.19
N LYS A 90 -15.37 -10.41 0.60
CA LYS A 90 -15.54 -10.13 2.03
C LYS A 90 -14.35 -10.65 2.84
#